data_AF-A0A1U7GF31-F1
#
_entry.id   AF-A0A1U7GF31-F1
#
_cell.length_a   1.000
_cell.length_b   1.000
_cell.length_c   1.000
_cell.angle_alpha   90.00
_cell.angle_beta   90.00
_cell.angle_gamma   90.00
#
_symmetry.space_group_name_H-M   'P 1'
#
loop_
_entity.id
_entity.type
_entity.pdbx_description
1 polymer ?
#
loop_
_entity_poly.entity_id
_entity_poly.type
_entity_poly.pdbx_seq_one_letter_code
_entity_poly.pdbx_strand_id
1 'polypeptide(L)'
;MPADLIDIATALNRDPMTLGRLALAKEERTTLFCTAMMLEGGAKVMRPSARLCDVLKNVQLRIEANEYAQPYDGLGVILPGTLFDGSKDRIATSTWMPGCPIHIILFDEPRAGHDGVTNTTQLHINSPPGETIEGSLSESVFIEGEERPGAVEFQKVVSVARIVINLCLFAVERGVRILPLDARAEKRRRKSHHDGRMARLAARDAQEVVIQDLDLILRATSPATDGIDVLAGHRQRRHRRRGHWKMQAYGPGRTQRKRLFVNSYMVHADDGPDGEVQSILS
;
A
#
# COMPACT_ATOMS: atom_id res chain seq x y z
N MET A 1 -16.60 9.49 5.89
CA MET A 1 -16.63 10.15 4.57
C MET A 1 -17.61 11.31 4.62
N PRO A 2 -17.20 12.52 4.22
CA PRO A 2 -18.10 13.65 3.97
C PRO A 2 -19.25 13.24 3.03
N ALA A 3 -20.44 13.81 3.23
CA ALA A 3 -21.61 13.53 2.40
C ALA A 3 -21.37 13.84 0.91
N ASP A 4 -20.52 14.84 0.64
CA ASP A 4 -20.25 15.35 -0.71
C ASP A 4 -19.43 14.38 -1.56
N LEU A 5 -18.48 13.63 -0.94
CA LEU A 5 -17.71 12.60 -1.65
C LEU A 5 -18.58 11.41 -2.08
N ILE A 6 -19.65 11.12 -1.34
CA ILE A 6 -20.58 10.04 -1.66
C ILE A 6 -21.46 10.43 -2.85
N ASP A 7 -21.92 11.68 -2.93
CA ASP A 7 -22.73 12.15 -4.05
C ASP A 7 -21.92 12.24 -5.35
N ILE A 8 -20.65 12.63 -5.29
CA ILE A 8 -19.77 12.62 -6.48
C ILE A 8 -19.41 11.19 -6.89
N ALA A 9 -19.08 10.29 -5.96
CA ALA A 9 -18.86 8.88 -6.30
C ALA A 9 -20.11 8.21 -6.90
N THR A 10 -21.31 8.59 -6.44
CA THR A 10 -22.59 8.12 -7.00
C THR A 10 -22.82 8.66 -8.42
N ALA A 11 -22.37 9.88 -8.72
CA ALA A 11 -22.42 10.45 -10.07
C ALA A 11 -21.41 9.77 -11.02
N LEU A 12 -20.20 9.44 -10.53
CA LEU A 12 -19.16 8.76 -11.31
C LEU A 12 -19.53 7.33 -11.69
N ASN A 13 -20.27 6.63 -10.83
CA ASN A 13 -20.77 5.28 -11.12
C ASN A 13 -21.85 5.27 -12.23
N ARG A 14 -22.31 6.44 -12.69
CA ARG A 14 -23.28 6.58 -13.79
C ARG A 14 -22.65 7.05 -15.10
N ASP A 15 -21.56 7.81 -15.04
CA ASP A 15 -20.81 8.27 -16.21
C ASP A 15 -19.36 8.63 -15.82
N PRO A 16 -18.37 7.76 -16.07
CA PRO A 16 -16.97 8.02 -15.73
C PRO A 16 -16.34 9.14 -16.58
N MET A 17 -16.95 9.54 -17.70
CA MET A 17 -16.43 10.59 -18.61
C MET A 17 -16.79 12.02 -18.16
N THR A 18 -17.64 12.20 -17.14
CA THR A 18 -18.06 13.53 -16.69
C THR A 18 -16.96 14.28 -15.88
N LEU A 19 -15.87 13.60 -15.50
CA LEU A 19 -14.70 14.18 -14.81
C LEU A 19 -14.09 15.39 -15.53
N GLY A 20 -14.24 15.47 -16.85
CA GLY A 20 -13.71 16.58 -17.65
C GLY A 20 -14.45 17.92 -17.51
N ARG A 21 -15.65 17.95 -16.90
CA ARG A 21 -16.53 19.14 -16.87
C ARG A 21 -16.59 19.89 -15.54
N LEU A 22 -16.03 19.34 -14.47
CA LEU A 22 -15.97 20.02 -13.17
C LEU A 22 -14.65 20.78 -13.04
N ALA A 23 -14.74 22.10 -12.79
CA ALA A 23 -13.60 22.97 -12.51
C ALA A 23 -13.01 22.73 -11.11
N LEU A 24 -12.64 21.48 -10.83
CA LEU A 24 -12.02 21.06 -9.58
C LEU A 24 -10.50 21.23 -9.65
N ALA A 25 -9.89 21.50 -8.51
CA ALA A 25 -8.44 21.50 -8.40
C ALA A 25 -7.88 20.13 -8.81
N LYS A 26 -6.63 20.08 -9.29
CA LYS A 26 -5.97 18.82 -9.72
C LYS A 26 -6.02 17.75 -8.62
N GLU A 27 -5.77 18.16 -7.38
CA GLU A 27 -5.78 17.31 -6.19
C GLU A 27 -7.15 16.71 -5.87
N GLU A 28 -8.20 17.52 -5.98
CA GLU A 28 -9.59 17.07 -5.78
C GLU A 28 -9.97 16.04 -6.84
N ARG A 29 -9.53 16.23 -8.09
CA ARG A 29 -9.74 15.28 -9.18
C ARG A 29 -9.02 13.96 -8.93
N THR A 30 -7.78 13.98 -8.46
CA THR A 30 -7.03 12.75 -8.13
C THR A 30 -7.66 12.01 -6.95
N THR A 31 -8.04 12.72 -5.88
CA THR A 31 -8.74 12.11 -4.74
C THR A 31 -10.05 11.48 -5.15
N LEU A 32 -10.80 12.19 -5.98
CA LEU A 32 -12.07 11.72 -6.48
C LEU A 32 -11.91 10.49 -7.38
N PHE A 33 -10.96 10.53 -8.32
CA PHE A 33 -10.62 9.41 -9.18
C PHE A 33 -10.25 8.18 -8.34
N CYS A 34 -9.35 8.34 -7.35
CA CYS A 34 -8.92 7.21 -6.53
C CYS A 34 -10.07 6.60 -5.71
N THR A 35 -10.93 7.47 -5.17
CA THR A 35 -12.12 7.04 -4.41
C THR A 35 -13.11 6.32 -5.33
N ALA A 36 -13.31 6.81 -6.55
CA ALA A 36 -14.20 6.17 -7.53
C ALA A 36 -13.71 4.77 -7.92
N MET A 37 -12.43 4.61 -8.24
CA MET A 37 -11.82 3.31 -8.55
C MET A 37 -11.99 2.32 -7.39
N MET A 38 -11.85 2.78 -6.14
CA MET A 38 -12.08 1.94 -4.96
C MET A 38 -13.56 1.51 -4.84
N LEU A 39 -14.50 2.33 -5.28
CA LEU A 39 -15.95 2.09 -5.11
C LEU A 39 -16.56 1.28 -6.26
N GLU A 40 -16.02 1.34 -7.48
CA GLU A 40 -16.57 0.70 -8.69
C GLU A 40 -16.77 -0.82 -8.53
N GLY A 41 -15.78 -1.52 -7.99
CA GLY A 41 -15.85 -2.96 -7.67
C GLY A 41 -16.43 -3.29 -6.28
N GLY A 42 -16.95 -2.29 -5.58
CA GLY A 42 -17.28 -2.31 -4.16
C GLY A 42 -16.01 -2.24 -3.30
N ALA A 43 -15.96 -1.26 -2.39
CA ALA A 43 -14.80 -0.97 -1.56
C ALA A 43 -14.18 -2.24 -0.94
N LYS A 44 -12.90 -2.47 -1.23
CA LYS A 44 -12.07 -3.52 -0.64
C LYS A 44 -11.05 -2.87 0.28
N VAL A 45 -10.89 -3.41 1.49
CA VAL A 45 -9.94 -2.88 2.47
C VAL A 45 -9.06 -3.96 3.07
N MET A 46 -7.78 -3.69 3.22
CA MET A 46 -6.85 -4.47 4.04
C MET A 46 -6.64 -3.78 5.38
N ARG A 47 -6.54 -4.57 6.46
CA ARG A 47 -6.21 -4.07 7.79
C ARG A 47 -4.95 -4.76 8.34
N PRO A 48 -3.76 -4.35 7.90
CA PRO A 48 -2.51 -4.93 8.40
C PRO A 48 -2.34 -4.70 9.91
N SER A 49 -1.72 -5.65 10.61
CA SER A 49 -1.31 -5.44 11.99
C SER A 49 -0.14 -4.46 12.10
N ALA A 50 0.01 -3.80 13.25
CA ALA A 50 1.13 -2.88 13.49
C ALA A 50 2.50 -3.56 13.28
N ARG A 51 2.62 -4.82 13.72
CA ARG A 51 3.82 -5.63 13.51
C ARG A 51 4.11 -5.86 12.02
N LEU A 52 3.09 -6.16 11.23
CA LEU A 52 3.26 -6.33 9.79
C LEU A 52 3.69 -5.03 9.12
N CYS A 53 3.05 -3.90 9.47
CA CYS A 53 3.45 -2.59 8.96
C CYS A 53 4.92 -2.27 9.28
N ASP A 54 5.39 -2.62 10.47
CA ASP A 54 6.79 -2.44 10.86
C ASP A 54 7.77 -3.27 10.01
N VAL A 55 7.37 -4.48 9.60
CA VAL A 55 8.15 -5.29 8.66
C VAL A 55 8.10 -4.68 7.26
N LEU A 56 6.91 -4.35 6.76
CA LEU A 56 6.70 -3.92 5.36
C LEU A 56 7.33 -2.57 5.04
N LYS A 57 7.37 -1.62 6.00
CA LYS A 57 8.07 -0.34 5.78
C LYS A 57 9.58 -0.51 5.53
N ASN A 58 10.13 -1.67 5.91
CA ASN A 58 11.55 -2.01 5.75
C ASN A 58 11.82 -2.88 4.51
N VAL A 59 10.79 -3.29 3.76
CA VAL A 59 10.95 -4.03 2.51
C VAL A 59 11.23 -3.07 1.37
N GLN A 60 12.30 -3.31 0.61
CA GLN A 60 12.71 -2.44 -0.50
C GLN A 60 11.95 -2.78 -1.79
N LEU A 61 11.53 -1.73 -2.50
CA LEU A 61 10.78 -1.81 -3.75
C LEU A 61 11.72 -1.69 -4.97
N ARG A 62 12.64 -2.67 -5.12
CA ARG A 62 13.62 -2.73 -6.23
C ARG A 62 13.01 -3.33 -7.52
N ILE A 63 11.86 -2.82 -7.89
CA ILE A 63 11.16 -3.14 -9.14
C ILE A 63 10.77 -1.82 -9.81
N GLU A 64 10.62 -1.85 -11.12
CA GLU A 64 10.13 -0.71 -11.89
C GLU A 64 8.61 -0.54 -11.73
N ALA A 65 8.08 0.66 -12.01
CA ALA A 65 6.63 0.90 -11.89
C ALA A 65 5.78 0.07 -12.88
N ASN A 66 6.33 -0.31 -14.03
CA ASN A 66 5.69 -1.20 -15.00
C ASN A 66 5.63 -2.69 -14.54
N GLU A 67 6.44 -3.06 -13.54
CA GLU A 67 6.49 -4.38 -12.91
C GLU A 67 5.59 -4.46 -11.67
N TYR A 68 5.02 -3.34 -11.24
CA TYR A 68 4.04 -3.28 -10.17
C TYR A 68 2.74 -3.97 -10.58
N ALA A 69 2.07 -4.56 -9.59
CA ALA A 69 0.72 -5.07 -9.74
C ALA A 69 0.02 -5.03 -8.38
N GLN A 70 -1.30 -4.95 -8.40
CA GLN A 70 -2.14 -5.00 -7.22
C GLN A 70 -3.39 -5.84 -7.48
N PRO A 71 -4.05 -6.39 -6.43
CA PRO A 71 -5.15 -7.35 -6.62
C PRO A 71 -6.43 -6.73 -7.17
N TYR A 72 -6.60 -5.41 -7.05
CA TYR A 72 -7.76 -4.65 -7.50
C TYR A 72 -7.30 -3.26 -7.97
N ASP A 73 -7.98 -2.64 -8.93
CA ASP A 73 -7.61 -1.33 -9.47
C ASP A 73 -7.66 -0.20 -8.41
N GLY A 74 -8.51 -0.37 -7.39
CA GLY A 74 -8.53 0.45 -6.18
C GLY A 74 -8.62 -0.38 -4.91
N LEU A 75 -7.72 -0.12 -3.95
CA LEU A 75 -7.66 -0.81 -2.67
C LEU A 75 -7.49 0.20 -1.53
N GLY A 76 -8.29 0.05 -0.47
CA GLY A 76 -8.07 0.76 0.78
C GLY A 76 -7.17 -0.04 1.73
N VAL A 77 -6.36 0.65 2.52
CA VAL A 77 -5.53 0.09 3.58
C VAL A 77 -5.81 0.88 4.85
N ILE A 78 -6.32 0.20 5.87
CA ILE A 78 -6.58 0.78 7.19
C ILE A 78 -5.34 0.57 8.03
N LEU A 79 -4.57 1.65 8.18
CA LEU A 79 -3.29 1.67 8.86
C LEU A 79 -3.51 1.85 10.36
N PRO A 80 -2.85 1.03 11.21
CA PRO A 80 -3.02 1.12 12.64
C PRO A 80 -2.49 2.45 13.18
N GLY A 81 -3.27 3.08 14.06
CA GLY A 81 -2.94 4.38 14.66
C GLY A 81 -1.59 4.45 15.39
N THR A 82 -1.05 3.30 15.82
CA THR A 82 0.30 3.18 16.39
C THR A 82 1.42 3.59 15.44
N LEU A 83 1.18 3.64 14.12
CA LEU A 83 2.12 4.21 13.14
C LEU A 83 2.17 5.74 13.17
N PHE A 84 1.17 6.37 13.78
CA PHE A 84 0.95 7.81 13.80
C PHE A 84 0.86 8.31 15.25
N ASP A 85 1.87 7.98 16.05
CA ASP A 85 2.03 8.46 17.43
C ASP A 85 0.88 8.07 18.38
N GLY A 86 0.22 6.93 18.11
CA GLY A 86 -0.88 6.40 18.92
C GLY A 86 -2.23 7.07 18.67
N SER A 87 -2.36 7.80 17.56
CA SER A 87 -3.63 8.40 17.12
C SER A 87 -4.63 7.34 16.61
N LYS A 88 -5.75 7.75 16.01
CA LYS A 88 -6.72 6.82 15.43
C LYS A 88 -6.17 6.14 14.17
N ASP A 89 -6.75 5.00 13.82
CA ASP A 89 -6.49 4.35 12.54
C ASP A 89 -6.73 5.32 11.37
N ARG A 90 -5.85 5.27 10.37
CA ARG A 90 -5.94 6.09 9.16
C ARG A 90 -6.23 5.23 7.95
N ILE A 91 -6.79 5.83 6.89
CA ILE A 91 -7.00 5.14 5.61
C ILE A 91 -6.00 5.67 4.61
N ALA A 92 -5.29 4.76 3.95
CA ALA A 92 -4.61 5.03 2.70
C ALA A 92 -5.36 4.33 1.56
N THR A 93 -5.49 4.96 0.40
CA THR A 93 -5.96 4.30 -0.82
C THR A 93 -4.81 4.13 -1.78
N SER A 94 -4.76 2.99 -2.47
CA SER A 94 -3.87 2.75 -3.61
C SER A 94 -4.70 2.54 -4.86
N THR A 95 -4.36 3.27 -5.92
CA THR A 95 -4.93 3.04 -7.25
C THR A 95 -3.85 2.95 -8.30
N TRP A 96 -4.05 2.04 -9.23
CA TRP A 96 -3.10 1.78 -10.31
C TRP A 96 -3.80 1.02 -11.43
N MET A 97 -3.41 1.34 -12.65
CA MET A 97 -3.76 0.63 -13.86
C MET A 97 -2.48 0.42 -14.69
N PRO A 98 -2.37 -0.65 -15.49
CA PRO A 98 -1.22 -0.86 -16.37
C PRO A 98 -0.93 0.36 -17.24
N GLY A 99 0.32 0.84 -17.20
CA GLY A 99 0.76 2.03 -17.95
C GLY A 99 0.45 3.38 -17.28
N CYS A 100 -0.17 3.39 -16.10
CA CYS A 100 -0.42 4.60 -15.32
C CYS A 100 0.51 4.69 -14.08
N PRO A 101 0.75 5.90 -13.55
CA PRO A 101 1.40 6.08 -12.25
C PRO A 101 0.65 5.37 -11.13
N ILE A 102 1.38 5.01 -10.07
CA ILE A 102 0.76 4.51 -8.84
C ILE A 102 0.36 5.73 -8.01
N HIS A 103 -0.92 5.80 -7.64
CA HIS A 103 -1.44 6.86 -6.78
C HIS A 103 -1.68 6.30 -5.38
N ILE A 104 -1.16 7.01 -4.38
CA ILE A 104 -1.41 6.71 -2.97
C ILE A 104 -1.95 7.97 -2.31
N ILE A 105 -3.09 7.85 -1.63
CA ILE A 105 -3.69 8.97 -0.90
C ILE A 105 -3.87 8.55 0.54
N LEU A 106 -3.19 9.24 1.45
CA LEU A 106 -3.38 9.11 2.88
C LEU A 106 -4.44 10.13 3.33
N PHE A 107 -5.52 9.63 3.91
CA PHE A 107 -6.58 10.44 4.50
C PHE A 107 -6.25 10.66 5.98
N ASP A 108 -6.00 11.92 6.33
CA ASP A 108 -5.68 12.36 7.68
C ASP A 108 -6.91 12.93 8.40
N GLU A 109 -6.84 13.01 9.73
CA GLU A 109 -7.89 13.65 10.49
C GLU A 109 -8.00 15.14 10.11
N PRO A 110 -9.23 15.72 10.10
CA PRO A 110 -9.40 17.15 9.91
C PRO A 110 -8.57 17.91 10.95
N ARG A 111 -7.77 18.89 10.52
CA ARG A 111 -7.09 19.79 11.46
C ARG A 111 -8.15 20.57 12.25
N ALA A 112 -7.97 20.65 13.57
CA ALA A 112 -8.83 21.46 14.42
C ALA A 112 -8.82 22.92 13.90
N GLY A 113 -9.99 23.45 13.56
CA GLY A 113 -10.15 24.82 13.04
C GLY A 113 -10.35 24.95 11.53
N HIS A 114 -10.30 23.86 10.76
CA HIS A 114 -10.74 23.85 9.36
C HIS A 114 -12.12 23.17 9.26
N ASP A 115 -13.03 23.73 8.46
CA ASP A 115 -14.46 23.35 8.32
C ASP A 115 -14.67 21.92 7.78
N GLY A 116 -14.30 20.90 8.55
CA GLY A 116 -14.56 19.49 8.23
C GLY A 116 -13.81 18.96 7.00
N VAL A 117 -12.93 19.74 6.39
CA VAL A 117 -12.11 19.30 5.24
C VAL A 117 -11.13 18.25 5.75
N THR A 118 -11.24 17.05 5.19
CA THR A 118 -10.31 15.95 5.46
C THR A 118 -9.01 16.29 4.76
N ASN A 119 -7.91 16.44 5.52
CA ASN A 119 -6.60 16.64 4.90
C ASN A 119 -6.19 15.35 4.18
N THR A 120 -5.66 15.49 2.98
CA THR A 120 -5.17 14.36 2.21
C THR A 120 -3.72 14.59 1.82
N THR A 121 -2.85 13.64 2.11
CA THR A 121 -1.51 13.63 1.54
C THR A 121 -1.51 12.71 0.33
N GLN A 122 -1.18 13.27 -0.83
CA GLN A 122 -1.18 12.54 -2.10
C GLN A 122 0.25 12.27 -2.56
N LEU A 123 0.50 11.04 -2.96
CA LEU A 123 1.77 10.60 -3.52
C LEU A 123 1.52 10.04 -4.92
N HIS A 124 2.28 10.57 -5.87
CA HIS A 124 2.25 10.19 -7.27
C HIS A 124 3.58 9.54 -7.62
N ILE A 125 3.58 8.23 -7.81
CA ILE A 125 4.79 7.49 -8.14
C ILE A 125 4.79 7.24 -9.63
N ASN A 126 5.57 8.04 -10.33
CA ASN A 126 5.85 7.89 -11.75
C ASN A 126 7.33 7.59 -11.90
N SER A 127 7.68 6.30 -11.99
CA SER A 127 9.08 5.90 -12.18
C SER A 127 9.42 5.89 -13.68
N PRO A 128 10.41 6.69 -14.12
CA PRO A 128 10.98 6.57 -15.45
C PRO A 128 11.43 5.14 -15.76
N PRO A 129 11.48 4.74 -17.05
CA PRO A 129 12.03 3.45 -17.43
C PRO A 129 13.44 3.25 -16.88
N GLY A 130 13.70 2.09 -16.27
CA GLY A 130 14.98 1.79 -15.62
C GLY A 130 15.13 2.32 -14.19
N GLU A 131 14.16 3.09 -13.69
CA GLU A 131 14.14 3.55 -12.29
C GLU A 131 13.22 2.66 -11.44
N THR A 132 13.73 2.23 -10.29
CA THR A 132 12.92 1.47 -9.34
C THR A 132 11.95 2.38 -8.58
N ILE A 133 10.81 1.84 -8.16
CA ILE A 133 9.86 2.51 -7.27
C ILE A 133 10.56 3.04 -6.01
N GLU A 134 11.51 2.29 -5.44
CA GLU A 134 12.29 2.73 -4.28
C GLU A 134 13.08 4.03 -4.55
N GLY A 135 13.66 4.16 -5.75
CA GLY A 135 14.36 5.37 -6.20
C GLY A 135 13.38 6.53 -6.31
N SER A 136 12.25 6.31 -6.97
CA SER A 136 11.23 7.34 -7.13
C SER A 136 10.62 7.77 -5.81
N LEU A 137 10.50 6.89 -4.82
CA LEU A 137 10.07 7.26 -3.46
C LEU A 137 11.08 8.13 -2.73
N SER A 138 12.38 7.95 -3.00
CA SER A 138 13.42 8.79 -2.41
C SER A 138 13.48 10.19 -3.02
N GLU A 139 13.06 10.32 -4.28
CA GLU A 139 13.03 11.56 -5.04
C GLU A 139 11.64 12.20 -5.14
N SER A 140 10.59 11.46 -4.74
CA SER A 140 9.21 11.80 -5.07
C SER A 140 8.81 13.20 -4.63
N VAL A 141 8.22 13.88 -5.59
CA VAL A 141 7.80 15.27 -5.58
C VAL A 141 6.38 15.34 -5.03
N PHE A 142 6.21 16.07 -3.92
CA PHE A 142 4.88 16.50 -3.46
C PHE A 142 4.22 17.36 -4.52
N ILE A 143 2.89 17.29 -4.62
CA ILE A 143 2.13 18.08 -5.59
C ILE A 143 2.49 19.57 -5.41
N GLU A 144 2.77 20.24 -6.54
CA GLU A 144 3.14 21.65 -6.62
C GLU A 144 2.12 22.53 -5.88
N GLY A 145 2.57 23.25 -4.85
CA GLY A 145 1.76 24.26 -4.16
C GLY A 145 1.89 24.26 -2.63
N GLU A 146 2.28 23.13 -2.04
CA GLU A 146 2.51 23.04 -0.58
C GLU A 146 3.99 23.18 -0.22
N GLU A 147 4.26 23.81 0.93
CA GLU A 147 5.60 23.80 1.53
C GLU A 147 6.05 22.34 1.70
N ARG A 148 7.30 22.05 1.33
CA ARG A 148 7.85 20.70 1.53
C ARG A 148 7.68 20.33 3.00
N PRO A 149 7.02 19.20 3.31
CA PRO A 149 6.86 18.78 4.68
C PRO A 149 8.24 18.57 5.32
N GLY A 150 8.29 18.75 6.64
CA GLY A 150 9.52 18.48 7.39
C GLY A 150 10.02 17.06 7.14
N ALA A 151 11.33 16.83 7.25
CA ALA A 151 11.95 15.55 6.95
C ALA A 151 11.29 14.35 7.67
N VAL A 152 10.79 14.56 8.88
CA VAL A 152 10.07 13.54 9.66
C VAL A 152 8.74 13.13 9.01
N GLU A 153 7.96 14.11 8.56
CA GLU A 153 6.66 13.88 7.92
C GLU A 153 6.83 13.25 6.54
N PHE A 154 7.84 13.68 5.78
CA PHE A 154 8.23 13.01 4.53
C PHE A 154 8.53 11.52 4.74
N GLN A 155 9.34 11.18 5.75
CA GLN A 155 9.67 9.78 6.05
C GLN A 155 8.44 8.97 6.49
N LYS A 156 7.46 9.58 7.16
CA LYS A 156 6.18 8.94 7.49
C LYS A 156 5.40 8.61 6.22
N VAL A 157 5.26 9.55 5.29
CA VAL A 157 4.56 9.35 4.01
C VAL A 157 5.23 8.26 3.18
N VAL A 158 6.56 8.30 3.05
CA VAL A 158 7.34 7.26 2.35
C VAL A 158 7.16 5.89 3.01
N SER A 159 7.13 5.83 4.35
CA SER A 159 6.89 4.58 5.08
C SER A 159 5.48 4.02 4.79
N VAL A 160 4.46 4.88 4.78
CA VAL A 160 3.09 4.50 4.40
C VAL A 160 3.05 3.98 2.98
N ALA A 161 3.67 4.67 2.03
CA ALA A 161 3.75 4.23 0.65
C ALA A 161 4.40 2.84 0.51
N ARG A 162 5.54 2.62 1.19
CA ARG A 162 6.19 1.31 1.23
C ARG A 162 5.27 0.22 1.78
N ILE A 163 4.56 0.50 2.89
CA ILE A 163 3.61 -0.47 3.47
C ILE A 163 2.53 -0.84 2.45
N VAL A 164 1.88 0.16 1.85
CA VAL A 164 0.76 -0.01 0.94
C VAL A 164 1.18 -0.77 -0.32
N ILE A 165 2.28 -0.37 -0.97
CA ILE A 165 2.78 -1.01 -2.19
C ILE A 165 3.20 -2.46 -1.91
N ASN A 166 3.92 -2.70 -0.80
CA ASN A 166 4.32 -4.06 -0.45
C ASN A 166 3.10 -4.94 -0.15
N LEU A 167 2.06 -4.43 0.53
CA LEU A 167 0.81 -5.17 0.74
C LEU A 167 0.18 -5.57 -0.59
N CYS A 168 0.06 -4.64 -1.54
CA CYS A 168 -0.48 -4.92 -2.87
C CYS A 168 0.32 -6.00 -3.62
N LEU A 169 1.65 -5.92 -3.59
CA LEU A 169 2.52 -6.91 -4.22
C LEU A 169 2.38 -8.30 -3.59
N PHE A 170 2.35 -8.38 -2.25
CA PHE A 170 2.11 -9.65 -1.56
C PHE A 170 0.72 -10.21 -1.81
N ALA A 171 -0.28 -9.34 -1.91
CA ALA A 171 -1.65 -9.73 -2.21
C ALA A 171 -1.79 -10.37 -3.60
N VAL A 172 -1.04 -9.87 -4.60
CA VAL A 172 -0.97 -10.50 -5.93
C VAL A 172 -0.21 -11.82 -5.86
N GLU A 173 0.95 -11.83 -5.18
CA GLU A 173 1.84 -13.00 -5.14
C GLU A 173 1.23 -14.19 -4.40
N ARG A 174 0.53 -13.94 -3.30
CA ARG A 174 -0.04 -14.97 -2.42
C ARG A 174 -1.53 -15.20 -2.64
N GLY A 175 -2.17 -14.32 -3.41
CA GLY A 175 -3.63 -14.30 -3.52
C GLY A 175 -4.30 -13.67 -2.30
N VAL A 176 -5.55 -13.26 -2.53
CA VAL A 176 -6.41 -12.64 -1.51
C VAL A 176 -7.64 -13.48 -1.28
N ARG A 177 -8.08 -13.52 -0.02
CA ARG A 177 -9.39 -14.04 0.37
C ARG A 177 -10.27 -12.88 0.79
N ILE A 178 -11.43 -12.78 0.16
CA ILE A 178 -12.43 -11.79 0.51
C ILE A 178 -13.22 -12.32 1.72
N LEU A 179 -13.27 -11.56 2.80
CA LEU A 179 -14.08 -11.90 3.97
C LEU A 179 -15.56 -11.61 3.68
N PRO A 180 -16.48 -12.44 4.21
CA PRO A 180 -17.91 -12.18 4.06
C PRO A 180 -18.28 -10.86 4.74
N LEU A 181 -19.21 -10.13 4.14
CA LEU A 181 -19.82 -8.97 4.76
C LEU A 181 -20.73 -9.38 5.91
N ASP A 182 -20.98 -8.46 6.84
CA ASP A 182 -22.07 -8.65 7.78
C ASP A 182 -23.42 -8.71 7.04
N ALA A 183 -24.39 -9.41 7.63
CA ALA A 183 -25.69 -9.66 6.99
C ALA A 183 -26.44 -8.36 6.61
N ARG A 184 -26.20 -7.26 7.33
CA ARG A 184 -26.84 -5.98 7.04
C ARG A 184 -26.19 -5.31 5.83
N ALA A 185 -24.86 -5.30 5.74
CA ALA A 185 -24.14 -4.80 4.58
C ALA A 185 -24.44 -5.63 3.31
N GLU A 186 -24.50 -6.95 3.43
CA GLU A 186 -24.88 -7.86 2.34
C GLU A 186 -26.29 -7.53 1.82
N LYS A 187 -27.27 -7.35 2.73
CA LYS A 187 -28.63 -6.92 2.37
C LYS A 187 -28.65 -5.56 1.68
N ARG A 188 -27.77 -4.63 2.08
CA ARG A 188 -27.66 -3.31 1.44
C ARG A 188 -27.15 -3.42 0.02
N ARG A 189 -26.06 -4.18 -0.20
CA ARG A 189 -25.49 -4.42 -1.54
C ARG A 189 -26.46 -5.12 -2.49
N ARG A 190 -27.21 -6.12 -2.03
CA ARG A 190 -28.21 -6.78 -2.90
C ARG A 190 -29.29 -5.81 -3.38
N LYS A 191 -29.67 -4.84 -2.55
CA LYS A 191 -30.70 -3.85 -2.88
C LYS A 191 -30.16 -2.64 -3.67
N SER A 192 -28.85 -2.41 -3.70
CA SER A 192 -28.28 -1.23 -4.35
C SER A 192 -28.52 -1.17 -5.85
N HIS A 193 -28.68 -2.34 -6.51
CA HIS A 193 -28.97 -2.40 -7.94
C HIS A 193 -30.34 -1.80 -8.30
N HIS A 194 -31.28 -1.74 -7.36
CA HIS A 194 -32.65 -1.29 -7.60
C HIS A 194 -33.01 0.00 -6.85
N ASP A 195 -32.25 0.37 -5.81
CA ASP A 195 -32.53 1.52 -4.96
C ASP A 195 -31.27 2.39 -4.78
N GLY A 196 -31.30 3.61 -5.33
CA GLY A 196 -30.20 4.57 -5.25
C GLY A 196 -29.85 4.99 -3.81
N ARG A 197 -30.82 5.02 -2.88
CA ARG A 197 -30.55 5.25 -1.46
C ARG A 197 -29.74 4.09 -0.89
N MET A 198 -30.10 2.86 -1.24
CA MET A 198 -29.38 1.66 -0.81
C MET A 198 -28.00 1.59 -1.45
N ALA A 199 -27.82 2.06 -2.70
CA ALA A 199 -26.51 2.21 -3.32
C ALA A 199 -25.60 3.15 -2.53
N ARG A 200 -26.10 4.32 -2.11
CA ARG A 200 -25.34 5.25 -1.26
C ARG A 200 -24.96 4.65 0.08
N LEU A 201 -25.84 3.87 0.69
CA LEU A 201 -25.54 3.19 1.95
C LEU A 201 -24.57 2.03 1.76
N ALA A 202 -24.72 1.24 0.70
CA ALA A 202 -23.83 0.13 0.35
C ALA A 202 -22.42 0.60 -0.03
N ALA A 203 -22.30 1.79 -0.62
CA ALA A 203 -21.00 2.42 -0.90
C ALA A 203 -20.20 2.74 0.38
N ARG A 204 -20.86 2.79 1.54
CA ARG A 204 -20.19 2.95 2.85
C ARG A 204 -19.67 1.62 3.41
N ASP A 205 -20.10 0.50 2.84
CA ASP A 205 -19.73 -0.83 3.29
C ASP A 205 -18.45 -1.28 2.57
N ALA A 206 -17.33 -1.21 3.28
CA ALA A 206 -16.09 -1.80 2.84
C ALA A 206 -16.06 -3.30 3.17
N GLN A 207 -15.57 -4.10 2.24
CA GLN A 207 -15.36 -5.52 2.42
C GLN A 207 -13.90 -5.79 2.72
N GLU A 208 -13.64 -6.47 3.83
CA GLU A 208 -12.28 -6.78 4.22
C GLU A 208 -11.69 -7.89 3.33
N VAL A 209 -10.44 -7.70 2.94
CA VAL A 209 -9.65 -8.66 2.17
C VAL A 209 -8.39 -9.01 2.96
N VAL A 210 -8.05 -10.29 3.01
CA VAL A 210 -6.88 -10.80 3.71
C VAL A 210 -5.96 -11.52 2.74
N ILE A 211 -4.65 -11.33 2.91
CA ILE A 211 -3.63 -12.02 2.10
C ILE A 211 -3.48 -13.44 2.64
N GLN A 212 -3.45 -14.43 1.77
CA GLN A 212 -3.27 -15.83 2.15
C GLN A 212 -1.81 -16.06 2.62
N ASP A 213 -1.63 -16.91 3.63
CA ASP A 213 -0.32 -17.35 4.14
C ASP A 213 0.68 -16.25 4.54
N LEU A 214 0.18 -15.09 4.95
CA LEU A 214 0.98 -13.91 5.27
C LEU A 214 1.87 -14.08 6.52
N ASP A 215 1.52 -15.01 7.42
CA ASP A 215 2.24 -15.30 8.67
C ASP A 215 3.70 -15.74 8.46
N LEU A 216 4.04 -16.24 7.25
CA LEU A 216 5.41 -16.65 6.91
C LEU A 216 6.39 -15.47 6.87
N ILE A 217 5.91 -14.25 6.60
CA ILE A 217 6.74 -13.04 6.54
C ILE A 217 7.14 -12.57 7.96
N LEU A 218 6.26 -12.76 8.94
CA LEU A 218 6.43 -12.28 10.31
C LEU A 218 7.41 -13.12 11.14
N ARG A 219 7.64 -14.38 10.76
CA ARG A 219 8.54 -15.31 11.47
C ARG A 219 10.02 -15.10 11.12
N ALA A 220 10.32 -14.60 9.92
CA ALA A 220 11.69 -14.32 9.51
C ALA A 220 12.30 -13.09 10.22
N THR A 221 11.51 -12.30 10.96
CA THR A 221 11.87 -10.98 11.50
C THR A 221 12.28 -10.92 12.96
N SER A 222 12.62 -12.05 13.61
CA SER A 222 13.19 -12.03 14.96
C SER A 222 14.38 -11.06 15.06
N PRO A 223 14.44 -10.23 16.11
CA PRO A 223 15.53 -9.28 16.30
C PRO A 223 16.83 -10.04 16.56
N ALA A 224 17.85 -9.78 15.74
CA ALA A 224 19.20 -10.21 16.05
C ALA A 224 19.68 -9.37 17.23
N THR A 225 20.07 -10.02 18.33
CA THR A 225 20.82 -9.38 19.41
C THR A 225 22.10 -8.83 18.81
N ASP A 226 22.30 -7.51 18.87
CA ASP A 226 23.53 -6.86 18.44
C ASP A 226 24.69 -7.38 19.32
N GLY A 227 25.37 -8.42 18.85
CA GLY A 227 26.63 -8.87 19.42
C GLY A 227 27.69 -7.81 19.18
N ILE A 228 28.18 -7.19 20.25
CA ILE A 228 29.33 -6.30 20.21
C ILE A 228 30.57 -7.18 20.06
N ASP A 229 31.05 -7.38 18.84
CA ASP A 229 32.33 -8.05 18.61
C ASP A 229 33.48 -7.08 18.89
N VAL A 230 34.14 -7.34 20.01
CA VAL A 230 35.37 -6.68 20.45
C VAL A 230 36.54 -7.58 20.04
N LEU A 231 37.44 -7.04 19.20
CA LEU A 231 38.81 -7.47 18.86
C LEU A 231 39.07 -8.08 17.46
N ALA A 232 39.94 -7.36 16.75
CA ALA A 232 40.99 -7.80 15.81
C ALA A 232 40.60 -8.51 14.49
N GLY A 233 40.96 -7.86 13.37
CA GLY A 233 40.82 -8.36 12.00
C GLY A 233 39.53 -7.89 11.34
N HIS A 234 39.57 -7.42 10.09
CA HIS A 234 38.42 -6.88 9.35
C HIS A 234 37.36 -7.94 9.04
N ARG A 235 36.70 -8.47 10.06
CA ARG A 235 35.50 -9.28 9.91
C ARG A 235 34.34 -8.32 9.65
N GLN A 236 33.69 -8.45 8.49
CA GLN A 236 32.52 -7.63 8.19
C GLN A 236 31.47 -7.84 9.28
N ARG A 237 31.03 -6.74 9.88
CA ARG A 237 30.05 -6.77 10.98
C ARG A 237 28.79 -7.51 10.51
N ARG A 238 28.27 -8.38 11.37
CA ARG A 238 26.96 -9.02 11.21
C ARG A 238 25.92 -7.92 11.00
N HIS A 239 25.23 -7.97 9.88
CA HIS A 239 24.18 -7.02 9.57
C HIS A 239 23.03 -7.72 8.86
N ARG A 240 21.85 -7.16 9.04
CA ARG A 240 20.63 -7.67 8.42
C ARG A 240 20.44 -7.04 7.05
N ARG A 241 20.35 -7.88 6.01
CA ARG A 241 19.88 -7.42 4.70
C ARG A 241 18.37 -7.38 4.68
N ARG A 242 17.83 -6.26 4.20
CA ARG A 242 16.39 -6.04 4.05
C ARG A 242 15.82 -6.96 2.98
N GLY A 243 14.59 -7.41 3.22
CA GLY A 243 13.83 -8.09 2.17
C GLY A 243 13.58 -7.12 1.02
N HIS A 244 13.51 -7.65 -0.20
CA HIS A 244 13.29 -6.81 -1.38
C HIS A 244 12.62 -7.61 -2.49
N TRP A 245 11.91 -6.88 -3.35
CA TRP A 245 11.40 -7.42 -4.61
C TRP A 245 12.49 -7.39 -5.67
N LYS A 246 12.49 -8.37 -6.57
CA LYS A 246 13.30 -8.35 -7.78
C LYS A 246 12.57 -9.06 -8.91
N MET A 247 12.89 -8.72 -10.14
CA MET A 247 12.54 -9.54 -11.30
C MET A 247 13.62 -10.58 -11.58
N GLN A 248 13.21 -11.83 -11.79
CA GLN A 248 14.08 -12.92 -12.19
C GLN A 248 13.73 -13.38 -13.61
N ALA A 249 14.75 -13.49 -14.45
CA ALA A 249 14.64 -14.13 -15.75
C ALA A 249 14.34 -15.62 -15.62
N TYR A 250 13.39 -16.14 -16.40
CA TYR A 250 13.06 -17.57 -16.43
C TYR A 250 12.56 -18.00 -17.82
N GLY A 251 12.23 -19.29 -17.96
CA GLY A 251 11.79 -19.91 -19.21
C GLY A 251 12.91 -20.13 -20.23
N PRO A 252 12.60 -20.72 -21.40
CA PRO A 252 13.57 -20.97 -22.46
C PRO A 252 14.26 -19.67 -22.91
N GLY A 253 15.59 -19.69 -22.94
CA GLY A 253 16.38 -18.52 -23.31
C GLY A 253 16.27 -17.31 -22.37
N ARG A 254 15.70 -17.48 -21.15
CA ARG A 254 15.51 -16.38 -20.17
C ARG A 254 14.67 -15.21 -20.70
N THR A 255 13.75 -15.50 -21.61
CA THR A 255 12.90 -14.51 -22.29
C THR A 255 11.73 -14.03 -21.42
N GLN A 256 11.36 -14.78 -20.38
CA GLN A 256 10.27 -14.42 -19.48
C GLN A 256 10.83 -13.83 -18.18
N ARG A 257 10.03 -13.00 -17.50
CA ARG A 257 10.38 -12.35 -16.24
C ARG A 257 9.32 -12.66 -15.20
N LYS A 258 9.73 -13.14 -14.03
CA LYS A 258 8.83 -13.34 -12.88
C LYS A 258 9.28 -12.46 -11.73
N ARG A 259 8.31 -11.89 -11.02
CA ARG A 259 8.57 -11.17 -9.78
C ARG A 259 8.85 -12.18 -8.67
N LEU A 260 9.84 -11.89 -7.84
CA LEU A 260 10.18 -12.70 -6.68
C LEU A 260 10.42 -11.81 -5.47
N PHE A 261 9.91 -12.25 -4.33
CA PHE A 261 10.27 -11.69 -3.04
C PHE A 261 11.50 -12.40 -2.49
N VAL A 262 12.56 -11.64 -2.21
CA VAL A 262 13.73 -12.12 -1.48
C VAL A 262 13.55 -11.78 -0.01
N ASN A 263 13.46 -12.80 0.84
CA ASN A 263 13.32 -12.64 2.28
C ASN A 263 14.52 -11.85 2.87
N SER A 264 14.29 -11.15 3.98
CA SER A 264 15.39 -10.59 4.76
C SER A 264 16.22 -11.71 5.39
N TYR A 265 17.54 -11.56 5.44
CA TYR A 265 18.45 -12.54 6.05
C TYR A 265 19.61 -11.85 6.76
N MET A 266 20.26 -12.57 7.66
CA MET A 266 21.48 -12.13 8.32
C MET A 266 22.68 -12.45 7.44
N VAL A 267 23.55 -11.46 7.23
CA VAL A 267 24.83 -11.66 6.52
C VAL A 267 25.91 -11.95 7.56
N HIS A 268 26.78 -12.92 7.27
CA HIS A 268 27.84 -13.43 8.16
C HIS A 268 27.31 -14.14 9.42
N ALA A 269 26.27 -14.98 9.27
CA ALA A 269 25.67 -15.74 10.36
C ALA A 269 26.53 -16.92 10.88
N ASP A 270 27.62 -17.26 10.20
CA ASP A 270 28.38 -18.52 10.35
C ASP A 270 29.24 -18.68 11.62
N ASP A 271 28.81 -18.23 12.80
CA ASP A 271 29.46 -18.69 14.06
C ASP A 271 28.48 -19.03 15.19
N GLY A 272 27.26 -19.49 14.90
CA GLY A 272 26.36 -19.93 15.95
C GLY A 272 25.35 -20.98 15.47
N PRO A 273 24.89 -21.88 16.36
CA PRO A 273 24.03 -23.03 16.03
C PRO A 273 22.57 -22.67 15.67
N ASP A 274 22.27 -21.40 15.42
CA ASP A 274 20.89 -20.94 15.23
C ASP A 274 20.54 -20.76 13.75
N GLY A 275 20.15 -21.87 13.14
CA GLY A 275 18.95 -21.96 12.32
C GLY A 275 18.96 -21.28 10.96
N GLU A 276 19.38 -22.05 9.94
CA GLU A 276 18.88 -21.87 8.58
C GLU A 276 17.34 -21.85 8.58
N VAL A 277 16.74 -20.68 8.32
CA VAL A 277 15.37 -20.65 7.79
C VAL A 277 15.49 -20.94 6.31
N GLN A 278 15.47 -22.23 5.96
CA GLN A 278 15.36 -22.65 4.56
C GLN A 278 14.16 -21.95 3.91
N SER A 279 14.40 -21.38 2.73
CA SER A 279 13.38 -20.77 1.91
C SER A 279 12.38 -21.85 1.46
N ILE A 280 11.27 -21.99 2.17
CA ILE A 280 10.13 -22.78 1.70
C ILE A 280 9.40 -21.93 0.67
N LEU A 281 9.94 -21.90 -0.55
CA LEU A 281 9.25 -21.52 -1.77
C LEU A 281 9.82 -22.39 -2.89
N SER A 282 9.30 -23.62 -2.96
CA SER A 282 9.37 -24.53 -4.11
C SER A 282 7.97 -24.66 -4.70
#